data_AF-A0A2S9FA31-F1
#
_entry.id   AF-A0A2S9FA31-F1
#
_cell.length_a   1.000
_cell.length_b   1.000
_cell.length_c   1.000
_cell.angle_alpha   90.00
_cell.angle_beta   90.00
_cell.angle_gamma   90.00
#
_symmetry.space_group_name_H-M   'P 1'
#
loop_
_entity.id
_entity.type
_entity.pdbx_description
1 polymer ?
#
loop_
_entity_poly.entity_id
_entity_poly.type
_entity_poly.pdbx_seq_one_letter_code
_entity_poly.pdbx_strand_id
1 'polypeptide(L)'
;PPGELLVCNAALSLVVAVAEQNPLLILIDDLQWIDRASTVVFGFIARRVAGHPIGLVMSCRTGADCFIDRRGLTEQFVGPIDHAASEQLVDHQFPHLSRRTRQRVLDLARGNPLALEELPGTLTGSATLTVDQPDVVPLSDRLHDMFAARIAALPDATRRLLLVAAFDGGGDVRVLRDVAGEQPGLGDLAPAERAQLVHVDDSAARITFRHPLIRSTIVAMSTHEERRHAHLVLADSLHGDPDRQAWHLAAAAVGPDEAAAVLLDRVARRTMLRGDGLGAVSALVRAAELSTTTAGRGRRLAEAAYIGAESGGNVSEITDPESLLAQARRAGTDSSGSLHAANAATFLMLNANGDIDTAHRLLVGAIETADHGYRADDTALIEAMHTLLLLSWYACTPAHWEPFYRAFRKLTPEPPDILALASKTFADPLRAGAAAAPELERM
;
A
#
# COMPACT_ATOMS: atom_id res chain seq x y z
N PRO A 1 45.36 32.78 -23.51
CA PRO A 1 45.27 31.44 -22.88
C PRO A 1 45.96 30.43 -23.80
N PRO A 2 46.64 29.38 -23.29
CA PRO A 2 47.18 28.32 -24.14
C PRO A 2 46.04 27.65 -24.94
N GLY A 3 46.36 27.17 -26.15
CA GLY A 3 45.38 26.47 -27.00
C GLY A 3 45.00 25.11 -26.41
N GLU A 4 43.75 24.68 -26.61
CA GLU A 4 43.16 23.44 -26.07
C GLU A 4 44.06 22.20 -26.32
N LEU A 5 44.55 22.03 -27.56
CA LEU A 5 45.45 20.94 -27.94
C LEU A 5 46.79 20.94 -27.17
N LEU A 6 47.31 22.11 -26.80
CA LEU A 6 48.54 22.21 -26.03
C LEU A 6 48.33 21.68 -24.61
N VAL A 7 47.19 22.04 -23.99
CA VAL A 7 46.81 21.56 -22.65
C VAL A 7 46.57 20.06 -22.66
N CYS A 8 45.82 19.54 -23.64
CA CYS A 8 45.58 18.09 -23.78
C CYS A 8 46.88 17.28 -23.95
N ASN A 9 47.80 17.74 -24.80
CA ASN A 9 49.09 17.05 -25.00
C ASN A 9 49.97 17.13 -23.76
N ALA A 10 50.04 18.29 -23.10
CA ALA A 10 50.81 18.43 -21.86
C ALA A 10 50.27 17.52 -20.75
N ALA A 11 48.95 17.43 -20.60
CA ALA A 11 48.31 16.52 -19.65
C ALA A 11 48.59 15.05 -19.99
N LEU A 12 48.49 14.65 -21.26
CA LEU A 12 48.83 13.29 -21.69
C LEU A 12 50.30 12.96 -21.42
N SER A 13 51.24 13.85 -21.77
CA SER A 13 52.68 13.66 -21.50
C SER A 13 52.96 13.50 -20.01
N LEU A 14 52.29 14.28 -19.15
CA LEU A 14 52.41 14.13 -17.71
C LEU A 14 51.91 12.76 -17.25
N VAL A 15 50.73 12.33 -17.70
CA VAL A 15 50.14 11.03 -17.33
C VAL A 15 51.03 9.87 -17.81
N VAL A 16 51.57 9.96 -19.03
CA VAL A 16 52.50 8.96 -19.58
C VAL A 16 53.79 8.88 -18.76
N ALA A 17 54.42 10.03 -18.46
CA ALA A 17 55.66 10.06 -17.69
C ALA A 17 55.50 9.47 -16.27
N VAL A 18 54.33 9.67 -15.65
CA VAL A 18 53.99 9.04 -14.37
C VAL A 18 53.80 7.52 -14.54
N ALA A 19 53.09 7.11 -15.60
CA ALA A 19 52.79 5.71 -15.88
C ALA A 19 54.03 4.87 -16.23
N GLU A 20 55.05 5.49 -16.84
CA GLU A 20 56.34 4.84 -17.12
C GLU A 20 57.09 4.41 -15.85
N GLN A 21 56.87 5.11 -14.73
CA GLN A 21 57.47 4.76 -13.44
C GLN A 21 56.68 3.67 -12.72
N ASN A 22 55.34 3.76 -12.75
CA ASN A 22 54.43 2.77 -12.16
C ASN A 22 53.12 2.72 -12.96
N PRO A 23 52.52 1.54 -13.20
CA PRO A 23 51.21 1.43 -13.83
C PRO A 23 50.15 2.30 -13.13
N LEU A 24 49.40 3.08 -13.90
CA LEU A 24 48.47 4.09 -13.40
C LEU A 24 47.02 3.72 -13.71
N LEU A 25 46.15 3.73 -12.72
CA LEU A 25 44.69 3.64 -12.90
C LEU A 25 44.05 4.97 -12.50
N ILE A 26 43.34 5.59 -13.43
CA ILE A 26 42.57 6.82 -13.20
C ILE A 26 41.09 6.45 -13.10
N LEU A 27 40.47 6.80 -11.99
CA LEU A 27 39.04 6.64 -11.74
C LEU A 27 38.38 8.01 -11.73
N ILE A 28 37.38 8.21 -12.58
CA ILE A 28 36.56 9.42 -12.58
C ILE A 28 35.12 9.00 -12.30
N ASP A 29 34.63 9.39 -11.13
CA ASP A 29 33.24 9.12 -10.76
C ASP A 29 32.34 10.31 -11.16
N ASP A 30 31.11 10.02 -11.57
CA ASP A 30 30.06 10.98 -11.91
C ASP A 30 30.50 12.08 -12.91
N LEU A 31 30.95 11.65 -14.09
CA LEU A 31 31.49 12.51 -15.14
C LEU A 31 30.55 13.67 -15.57
N GLN A 32 29.24 13.55 -15.36
CA GLN A 32 28.28 14.63 -15.62
C GLN A 32 28.49 15.89 -14.75
N TRP A 33 29.24 15.81 -13.65
CA TRP A 33 29.51 16.95 -12.77
C TRP A 33 30.86 17.64 -13.05
N ILE A 34 31.68 17.06 -13.92
CA ILE A 34 32.98 17.64 -14.26
C ILE A 34 32.80 18.84 -15.20
N ASP A 35 33.68 19.83 -15.11
CA ASP A 35 33.66 20.96 -16.02
C ASP A 35 34.04 20.53 -17.46
N ARG A 36 33.52 21.28 -18.43
CA ARG A 36 33.68 20.98 -19.86
C ARG A 36 35.15 20.89 -20.30
N ALA A 37 36.04 21.72 -19.76
CA ALA A 37 37.44 21.72 -20.17
C ALA A 37 38.14 20.43 -19.69
N SER A 38 37.86 20.00 -18.46
CA SER A 38 38.34 18.72 -17.93
C SER A 38 37.78 17.53 -18.72
N THR A 39 36.49 17.55 -19.10
CA THR A 39 35.89 16.48 -19.92
C THR A 39 36.63 16.29 -21.25
N VAL A 40 37.00 17.40 -21.90
CA VAL A 40 37.76 17.39 -23.17
C VAL A 40 39.14 16.76 -22.97
N VAL A 41 39.87 17.14 -21.92
CA VAL A 41 41.19 16.60 -21.61
C VAL A 41 41.13 15.10 -21.33
N PHE A 42 40.21 14.65 -20.48
CA PHE A 42 40.08 13.22 -20.17
C PHE A 42 39.61 12.40 -21.37
N GLY A 43 38.69 12.92 -22.19
CA GLY A 43 38.33 12.29 -23.46
C GLY A 43 39.50 12.19 -24.43
N PHE A 44 40.38 13.21 -24.47
CA PHE A 44 41.59 13.17 -25.29
C PHE A 44 42.59 12.11 -24.82
N ILE A 45 42.81 12.01 -23.50
CA ILE A 45 43.67 11.01 -22.86
C ILE A 45 43.12 9.61 -23.10
N ALA A 46 41.82 9.39 -22.84
CA ALA A 46 41.14 8.10 -22.96
C ALA A 46 41.35 7.41 -24.32
N ARG A 47 41.43 8.18 -25.41
CA ARG A 47 41.66 7.67 -26.76
C ARG A 47 43.13 7.35 -27.09
N ARG A 48 44.07 7.74 -26.23
CA ARG A 48 45.53 7.69 -26.47
C ARG A 48 46.31 6.94 -25.40
N VAL A 49 45.63 6.36 -24.41
CA VAL A 49 46.27 5.49 -23.40
C VAL A 49 46.73 4.14 -23.96
N ALA A 50 46.21 3.73 -25.13
CA ALA A 50 46.62 2.48 -25.77
C ALA A 50 48.14 2.41 -25.96
N GLY A 51 48.76 1.33 -25.50
CA GLY A 51 50.22 1.14 -25.57
C GLY A 51 51.00 1.67 -24.35
N HIS A 52 50.33 2.29 -23.38
CA HIS A 52 50.93 2.72 -22.11
C HIS A 52 50.32 1.92 -20.95
N PRO A 53 51.01 1.77 -19.80
CA PRO A 53 50.47 1.11 -18.61
C PRO A 53 49.49 2.01 -17.86
N ILE A 54 48.46 2.50 -18.57
CA ILE A 54 47.44 3.41 -18.06
C ILE A 54 46.05 2.77 -18.25
N GLY A 55 45.31 2.61 -17.16
CA GLY A 55 43.88 2.32 -17.18
C GLY A 55 43.07 3.58 -16.88
N LEU A 56 41.95 3.77 -17.56
CA LEU A 56 41.00 4.84 -17.28
C LEU A 56 39.59 4.25 -17.18
N VAL A 57 38.94 4.44 -16.03
CA VAL A 57 37.54 4.07 -15.81
C VAL A 57 36.77 5.32 -15.42
N MET A 58 35.68 5.57 -16.14
CA MET A 58 34.83 6.73 -15.92
C MET A 58 33.39 6.25 -15.72
N SER A 59 32.69 6.78 -14.73
CA SER A 59 31.26 6.53 -14.53
C SER A 59 30.46 7.76 -14.99
N CYS A 60 29.26 7.53 -15.52
CA CYS A 60 28.33 8.61 -15.88
C CYS A 60 26.90 8.09 -15.77
N ARG A 61 25.97 8.94 -15.34
CA ARG A 61 24.55 8.59 -15.25
C ARG A 61 23.93 8.45 -16.64
N THR A 62 23.12 7.42 -16.83
CA THR A 62 22.37 7.21 -18.08
C THR A 62 21.40 8.37 -18.32
N GLY A 63 21.46 8.97 -19.51
CA GLY A 63 20.62 10.10 -19.89
C GLY A 63 21.04 11.45 -19.31
N ALA A 64 22.14 11.53 -18.56
CA ALA A 64 22.73 12.81 -18.20
C ALA A 64 23.46 13.43 -19.40
N ASP A 65 23.36 14.74 -19.54
CA ASP A 65 24.17 15.49 -20.50
C ASP A 65 25.64 15.41 -20.09
N CYS A 66 26.44 14.71 -20.87
CA CYS A 66 27.88 14.61 -20.67
C CYS A 66 28.59 15.04 -21.95
N PHE A 67 29.53 15.98 -21.81
CA PHE A 67 30.26 16.58 -22.93
C PHE A 67 31.40 15.71 -23.48
N ILE A 68 31.56 14.48 -22.96
CA ILE A 68 32.62 13.59 -23.43
C ILE A 68 32.28 13.03 -24.81
N ASP A 69 33.22 13.15 -25.75
CA ASP A 69 33.11 12.45 -27.03
C ASP A 69 33.38 10.97 -26.82
N ARG A 70 32.32 10.16 -26.89
CA ARG A 70 32.34 8.71 -26.62
C ARG A 70 32.95 7.88 -27.74
N ARG A 71 33.19 8.48 -28.92
CA ARG A 71 33.76 7.77 -30.07
C ARG A 71 35.11 7.16 -29.73
N GLY A 72 35.25 5.86 -29.99
CA GLY A 72 36.47 5.11 -29.73
C GLY A 72 36.69 4.73 -28.27
N LEU A 73 35.70 4.94 -27.38
CA LEU A 73 35.70 4.44 -26.01
C LEU A 73 34.84 3.18 -25.90
N THR A 74 35.24 2.25 -25.04
CA THR A 74 34.42 1.09 -24.69
C THR A 74 33.40 1.52 -23.64
N GLU A 75 32.11 1.45 -23.99
CA GLU A 75 31.01 1.73 -23.05
C GLU A 75 30.48 0.41 -22.48
N GLN A 76 30.43 0.32 -21.15
CA GLN A 76 29.76 -0.77 -20.44
C GLN A 76 28.51 -0.22 -19.76
N PHE A 77 27.34 -0.62 -20.23
CA PHE A 77 26.08 -0.28 -19.58
C PHE A 77 25.92 -1.11 -18.30
N VAL A 78 25.77 -0.43 -17.17
CA VAL A 78 25.43 -1.06 -15.89
C VAL A 78 23.93 -0.99 -15.71
N GLY A 79 23.25 -2.08 -16.08
CA GLY A 79 21.82 -2.23 -15.91
C GLY A 79 21.41 -2.62 -14.49
N PRO A 80 20.10 -2.71 -14.21
CA PRO A 80 19.60 -3.34 -13.01
C PRO A 80 20.15 -4.77 -12.87
N ILE A 81 20.41 -5.20 -11.64
CA ILE A 81 20.76 -6.59 -11.37
C ILE A 81 19.54 -7.48 -11.63
N ASP A 82 19.78 -8.72 -12.05
CA ASP A 82 18.69 -9.64 -12.35
C ASP A 82 17.91 -10.04 -11.08
N HIS A 83 16.80 -10.74 -11.29
CA HIS A 83 15.91 -11.11 -10.19
C HIS A 83 16.61 -12.05 -9.19
N ALA A 84 17.40 -13.03 -9.65
CA ALA A 84 18.07 -13.98 -8.78
C ALA A 84 19.16 -13.30 -7.93
N ALA A 85 19.93 -12.39 -8.52
CA ALA A 85 20.91 -11.57 -7.82
C ALA A 85 20.23 -10.61 -6.82
N SER A 86 19.07 -10.05 -7.18
CA SER A 86 18.27 -9.20 -6.29
C SER A 86 17.81 -9.97 -5.06
N GLU A 87 17.29 -11.17 -5.26
CA GLU A 87 16.87 -12.08 -4.19
C GLU A 87 18.04 -12.43 -3.27
N GLN A 88 19.18 -12.83 -3.84
CA GLN A 88 20.39 -13.14 -3.07
C GLN A 88 20.88 -11.95 -2.24
N LEU A 89 20.85 -10.73 -2.82
CA LEU A 89 21.26 -9.53 -2.11
C LEU A 89 20.36 -9.24 -0.91
N VAL A 90 19.04 -9.34 -1.09
CA VAL A 90 18.07 -9.10 -0.01
C VAL A 90 18.18 -10.19 1.07
N ASP A 91 18.31 -11.45 0.69
CA ASP A 91 18.40 -12.56 1.63
C ASP A 91 19.70 -12.52 2.45
N HIS A 92 20.80 -12.09 1.83
CA HIS A 92 22.08 -11.93 2.52
C HIS A 92 22.09 -10.74 3.49
N GLN A 93 21.53 -9.59 3.09
CA GLN A 93 21.56 -8.39 3.93
C GLN A 93 20.44 -8.35 4.98
N PHE A 94 19.28 -8.93 4.68
CA PHE A 94 18.08 -8.85 5.51
C PHE A 94 17.39 -10.21 5.69
N PRO A 95 18.05 -11.19 6.33
CA PRO A 95 17.57 -12.58 6.42
C PRO A 95 16.27 -12.75 7.22
N HIS A 96 15.86 -11.74 7.98
CA HIS A 96 14.68 -11.78 8.85
C HIS A 96 13.47 -11.02 8.28
N LEU A 97 13.52 -10.56 7.02
CA LEU A 97 12.36 -9.93 6.41
C LEU A 97 11.20 -10.92 6.26
N SER A 98 9.99 -10.44 6.56
CA SER A 98 8.78 -11.18 6.24
C SER A 98 8.70 -11.42 4.72
N ARG A 99 8.12 -12.55 4.30
CA ARG A 99 7.95 -12.89 2.88
C ARG A 99 7.23 -11.79 2.10
N ARG A 100 6.24 -11.13 2.70
CA ARG A 100 5.47 -10.03 2.10
C ARG A 100 6.35 -8.80 1.91
N THR A 101 7.08 -8.38 2.93
CA THR A 101 7.98 -7.22 2.84
C THR A 101 9.11 -7.48 1.85
N ARG A 102 9.67 -8.70 1.83
CA ARG A 102 10.68 -9.12 0.84
C ARG A 102 10.16 -8.99 -0.58
N GLN A 103 9.00 -9.56 -0.89
CA GLN A 103 8.41 -9.46 -2.22
C GLN A 103 8.20 -8.00 -2.61
N ARG A 104 7.72 -7.19 -1.66
CA ARG A 104 7.49 -5.77 -1.90
C ARG A 104 8.76 -4.99 -2.20
N VAL A 105 9.86 -5.27 -1.50
CA VAL A 105 11.17 -4.68 -1.79
C VAL A 105 11.61 -5.02 -3.20
N LEU A 106 11.50 -6.30 -3.61
CA LEU A 106 11.89 -6.75 -4.95
C LEU A 106 11.06 -6.08 -6.05
N ASP A 107 9.74 -6.01 -5.86
CA ASP A 107 8.81 -5.40 -6.81
C ASP A 107 9.09 -3.89 -7.00
N LEU A 108 9.38 -3.18 -5.91
CA LEU A 108 9.64 -1.73 -5.93
C LEU A 108 11.04 -1.39 -6.44
N ALA A 109 12.05 -2.18 -6.06
CA ALA A 109 13.44 -1.94 -6.42
C ALA A 109 13.74 -2.26 -7.88
N ARG A 110 13.03 -3.23 -8.48
CA ARG A 110 13.22 -3.67 -9.88
C ARG A 110 14.69 -3.86 -10.27
N GLY A 111 15.47 -4.49 -9.38
CA GLY A 111 16.89 -4.75 -9.59
C GLY A 111 17.82 -3.55 -9.38
N ASN A 112 17.35 -2.45 -8.81
CA ASN A 112 18.21 -1.34 -8.39
C ASN A 112 18.88 -1.68 -7.05
N PRO A 113 20.23 -1.87 -6.99
CA PRO A 113 20.91 -2.26 -5.77
C PRO A 113 20.72 -1.28 -4.61
N LEU A 114 20.71 0.02 -4.88
CA LEU A 114 20.47 1.05 -3.86
C LEU A 114 19.07 0.91 -3.26
N ALA A 115 18.05 0.64 -4.08
CA ALA A 115 16.69 0.44 -3.59
C ALA A 115 16.55 -0.86 -2.78
N LEU A 116 17.26 -1.93 -3.15
CA LEU A 116 17.26 -3.19 -2.40
C LEU A 116 17.88 -3.03 -1.00
N GLU A 117 18.87 -2.13 -0.86
CA GLU A 117 19.53 -1.84 0.42
C GLU A 117 18.72 -0.89 1.31
N GLU A 118 18.10 0.14 0.73
CA GLU A 118 17.47 1.23 1.48
C GLU A 118 15.99 0.96 1.83
N LEU A 119 15.23 0.28 0.95
CA LEU A 119 13.80 0.05 1.14
C LEU A 119 13.47 -0.78 2.40
N PRO A 120 14.21 -1.84 2.77
CA PRO A 120 13.92 -2.62 3.96
C PRO A 120 13.83 -1.78 5.24
N GLY A 121 14.73 -0.82 5.44
CA GLY A 121 14.71 0.06 6.62
C GLY A 121 13.48 0.95 6.67
N THR A 122 13.08 1.50 5.52
CA THR A 122 11.89 2.37 5.42
C THR A 122 10.57 1.61 5.56
N LEU A 123 10.48 0.39 5.03
CA LEU A 123 9.26 -0.42 5.04
C LEU A 123 9.01 -1.12 6.37
N THR A 124 10.07 -1.45 7.12
CA THR A 124 9.95 -2.08 8.44
C THR A 124 9.65 -1.07 9.54
N GLY A 125 10.16 0.17 9.43
CA GLY A 125 9.89 1.24 10.39
C GLY A 125 8.54 1.95 10.21
N SER A 126 7.88 1.77 9.07
CA SER A 126 6.61 2.46 8.76
C SER A 126 5.41 1.63 9.19
N ALA A 127 4.94 1.89 10.41
CA ALA A 127 3.64 1.43 10.92
C ALA A 127 2.43 2.08 10.21
N THR A 128 2.63 2.88 9.17
CA THR A 128 1.59 3.62 8.44
C THR A 128 1.51 3.23 6.97
N LEU A 129 1.71 1.95 6.66
CA LEU A 129 1.27 1.44 5.36
C LEU A 129 -0.26 1.36 5.39
N THR A 130 -0.91 2.44 4.98
CA THR A 130 -2.32 2.39 4.61
C THR A 130 -2.43 1.39 3.47
N VAL A 131 -3.32 0.40 3.62
CA VAL A 131 -3.52 -0.69 2.67
C VAL A 131 -3.91 -0.17 1.28
N ASP A 132 -4.32 1.11 1.20
CA ASP A 132 -4.92 1.75 0.03
C ASP A 132 -3.92 2.38 -0.94
N GLN A 133 -2.65 2.55 -0.54
CA GLN A 133 -1.61 3.05 -1.45
C GLN A 133 -0.39 2.12 -1.44
N PRO A 134 -0.55 0.92 -2.01
CA PRO A 134 0.53 -0.05 -2.09
C PRO A 134 1.84 0.53 -2.64
N ASP A 135 1.77 1.40 -3.65
CA ASP A 135 2.94 1.78 -4.44
C ASP A 135 3.68 3.03 -3.93
N VAL A 136 3.10 3.76 -2.97
CA VAL A 136 3.74 4.93 -2.37
C VAL A 136 4.35 4.52 -1.04
N VAL A 137 5.67 4.54 -0.99
CA VAL A 137 6.43 4.08 0.19
C VAL A 137 7.28 5.20 0.75
N PRO A 138 7.53 5.22 2.07
CA PRO A 138 8.53 6.12 2.64
C PRO A 138 9.87 5.87 1.96
N LEU A 139 10.59 6.95 1.67
CA LEU A 139 11.90 6.89 1.02
C LEU A 139 12.97 7.36 2.01
N SER A 140 14.16 6.77 1.92
CA SER A 140 15.35 7.37 2.51
C SER A 140 15.79 8.59 1.68
N ASP A 141 16.58 9.47 2.27
CA ASP A 141 17.11 10.65 1.59
C ASP A 141 17.84 10.27 0.29
N ARG A 142 18.58 9.15 0.29
CA ARG A 142 19.31 8.65 -0.88
C ARG A 142 18.38 8.22 -2.02
N LEU A 143 17.26 7.57 -1.71
CA LEU A 143 16.26 7.19 -2.73
C LEU A 143 15.46 8.39 -3.22
N HIS A 144 15.22 9.37 -2.34
CA HIS A 144 14.60 10.63 -2.68
C HIS A 144 15.44 11.39 -3.72
N ASP A 145 16.73 11.57 -3.44
CA ASP A 145 17.66 12.36 -4.27
C ASP A 145 17.83 11.82 -5.70
N MET A 146 17.59 10.53 -5.93
CA MET A 146 17.71 9.87 -7.25
C MET A 146 16.76 10.47 -8.31
N PHE A 147 15.59 10.94 -7.90
CA PHE A 147 14.60 11.56 -8.80
C PHE A 147 14.32 13.03 -8.46
N ALA A 148 14.64 13.49 -7.26
CA ALA A 148 14.29 14.83 -6.77
C ALA A 148 14.75 15.95 -7.70
N ALA A 149 16.01 15.93 -8.17
CA ALA A 149 16.53 16.97 -9.06
C ALA A 149 15.77 17.06 -10.39
N ARG A 150 15.39 15.91 -10.98
CA ARG A 150 14.61 15.87 -12.23
C ARG A 150 13.19 16.34 -12.02
N ILE A 151 12.57 15.97 -10.90
CA ILE A 151 11.20 16.40 -10.55
C ILE A 151 11.18 17.90 -10.23
N ALA A 152 12.17 18.42 -9.50
CA ALA A 152 12.28 19.83 -9.14
C ALA A 152 12.45 20.75 -10.35
N ALA A 153 13.08 20.25 -11.43
CA ALA A 153 13.25 20.99 -12.68
C ALA A 153 11.96 21.06 -13.54
N LEU A 154 10.89 20.34 -13.16
CA LEU A 154 9.64 20.34 -13.93
C LEU A 154 8.79 21.59 -13.62
N PRO A 155 8.02 22.08 -14.62
CA PRO A 155 7.00 23.10 -14.39
C PRO A 155 5.97 22.68 -13.34
N ASP A 156 5.44 23.65 -12.59
CA ASP A 156 4.46 23.39 -11.52
C ASP A 156 3.22 22.64 -12.01
N ALA A 157 2.73 22.96 -13.22
CA ALA A 157 1.60 22.27 -13.82
C ALA A 157 1.89 20.78 -14.04
N THR A 158 3.08 20.45 -14.55
CA THR A 158 3.56 19.07 -14.70
C THR A 158 3.63 18.36 -13.34
N ARG A 159 4.18 19.01 -12.31
CA ARG A 159 4.30 18.42 -10.97
C ARG A 159 2.93 18.10 -10.35
N ARG A 160 1.96 19.00 -10.50
CA ARG A 160 0.57 18.78 -10.04
C ARG A 160 -0.08 17.59 -10.73
N LEU A 161 0.05 17.47 -12.05
CA LEU A 161 -0.49 16.33 -12.80
C LEU A 161 0.17 15.01 -12.42
N LEU A 162 1.50 15.02 -12.22
CA LEU A 162 2.23 13.86 -11.76
C LEU A 162 1.81 13.42 -10.35
N LEU A 163 1.48 14.35 -9.46
CA LEU A 163 0.98 14.05 -8.13
C LEU A 163 -0.41 13.38 -8.19
N VAL A 164 -1.30 13.91 -9.02
CA VAL A 164 -2.63 13.30 -9.25
C VAL A 164 -2.47 11.91 -9.87
N ALA A 165 -1.58 11.75 -10.86
CA ALA A 165 -1.30 10.47 -11.48
C ALA A 165 -0.66 9.46 -10.51
N ALA A 166 0.11 9.95 -9.52
CA ALA A 166 0.68 9.11 -8.46
C ALA A 166 -0.41 8.54 -7.55
N PHE A 167 -1.47 9.31 -7.26
CA PHE A 167 -2.58 8.88 -6.42
C PHE A 167 -3.70 8.14 -7.15
N ASP A 168 -3.91 8.36 -8.46
CA ASP A 168 -4.90 7.62 -9.24
C ASP A 168 -4.59 6.10 -9.28
N GLY A 169 -3.30 5.73 -9.31
CA GLY A 169 -2.85 4.35 -9.32
C GLY A 169 -3.01 3.64 -10.68
N GLY A 170 -4.12 3.87 -11.39
CA GLY A 170 -4.43 3.28 -12.70
C GLY A 170 -3.79 3.99 -13.90
N GLY A 171 -3.45 5.26 -13.74
CA GLY A 171 -2.82 6.08 -14.78
C GLY A 171 -3.75 6.45 -15.92
N ASP A 172 -5.07 6.51 -15.69
CA ASP A 172 -6.03 6.83 -16.76
C ASP A 172 -5.91 8.31 -17.15
N VAL A 173 -5.55 8.55 -18.41
CA VAL A 173 -5.36 9.89 -18.97
C VAL A 173 -6.66 10.71 -18.94
N ARG A 174 -7.83 10.06 -18.91
CA ARG A 174 -9.15 10.74 -18.83
C ARG A 174 -9.35 11.41 -17.47
N VAL A 175 -8.99 10.71 -16.39
CA VAL A 175 -9.03 11.26 -15.03
C VAL A 175 -8.17 12.52 -14.97
N LEU A 176 -6.96 12.47 -15.52
CA LEU A 176 -6.04 13.61 -15.56
C LEU A 176 -6.54 14.76 -16.43
N ARG A 177 -7.32 14.49 -17.48
CA ARG A 177 -7.93 15.53 -18.33
C ARG A 177 -9.02 16.29 -17.59
N ASP A 178 -9.85 15.59 -16.82
CA ASP A 178 -10.92 16.20 -16.03
C ASP A 178 -10.33 17.13 -14.94
N VAL A 179 -9.20 16.73 -14.37
CA VAL A 179 -8.42 17.54 -13.42
C VAL A 179 -7.84 18.81 -14.05
N ALA A 180 -7.28 18.69 -15.25
CA ALA A 180 -6.46 19.73 -15.85
C ALA A 180 -7.27 20.84 -16.55
N GLY A 181 -8.59 20.67 -16.71
CA GLY A 181 -9.49 21.58 -17.43
C GLY A 181 -9.31 21.56 -18.96
N GLU A 182 -10.06 22.42 -19.67
CA GLU A 182 -9.91 22.59 -21.12
C GLU A 182 -8.60 23.31 -21.46
N GLN A 183 -7.57 22.52 -21.78
CA GLN A 183 -6.32 22.86 -22.48
C GLN A 183 -5.40 23.94 -21.85
N PRO A 184 -4.08 23.67 -21.73
CA PRO A 184 -3.34 22.50 -22.23
C PRO A 184 -3.11 21.42 -21.15
N GLY A 185 -4.16 20.70 -20.75
CA GLY A 185 -4.07 19.75 -19.63
C GLY A 185 -3.19 18.50 -19.81
N LEU A 186 -2.96 18.02 -21.04
CA LEU A 186 -2.05 16.88 -21.30
C LEU A 186 -0.70 17.30 -21.89
N GLY A 187 -0.62 18.48 -22.52
CA GLY A 187 0.65 19.04 -22.99
C GLY A 187 1.64 19.28 -21.84
N ASP A 188 1.10 19.52 -20.64
CA ASP A 188 1.87 19.68 -19.41
C ASP A 188 2.60 18.41 -18.95
N LEU A 189 2.33 17.23 -19.54
CA LEU A 189 3.09 16.00 -19.25
C LEU A 189 4.36 15.85 -20.11
N ALA A 190 4.46 16.60 -21.21
CA ALA A 190 5.60 16.51 -22.13
C ALA A 190 6.96 16.77 -21.45
N PRO A 191 7.10 17.72 -20.48
CA PRO A 191 8.34 17.87 -19.72
C PRO A 191 8.72 16.60 -18.93
N ALA A 192 7.75 15.91 -18.32
CA ALA A 192 8.00 14.70 -17.55
C ALA A 192 8.40 13.50 -18.43
N GLU A 193 7.83 13.41 -19.64
CA GLU A 193 8.21 12.39 -20.62
C GLU A 193 9.63 12.62 -21.15
N ARG A 194 9.97 13.88 -21.50
CA ARG A 194 11.34 14.25 -21.91
C ARG A 194 12.36 13.97 -20.80
N ALA A 195 11.99 14.21 -19.55
CA ALA A 195 12.80 13.88 -18.37
C ALA A 195 12.88 12.37 -18.06
N GLN A 196 12.24 11.52 -18.87
CA GLN A 196 12.18 10.06 -18.71
C GLN A 196 11.63 9.64 -17.34
N LEU A 197 10.63 10.37 -16.82
CA LEU A 197 9.98 10.04 -15.55
C LEU A 197 8.72 9.20 -15.77
N VAL A 198 7.99 9.51 -16.84
CA VAL A 198 6.78 8.79 -17.25
C VAL A 198 6.87 8.35 -18.70
N HIS A 199 5.99 7.43 -19.07
CA HIS A 199 5.68 7.08 -20.45
C HIS A 199 4.17 7.21 -20.64
N VAL A 200 3.77 7.92 -21.68
CA VAL A 200 2.36 8.06 -22.07
C VAL A 200 2.10 7.09 -23.22
N ASP A 201 1.18 6.16 -22.99
CA ASP A 201 0.67 5.25 -24.01
C ASP A 201 -0.61 5.85 -24.59
N ASP A 202 -0.49 6.45 -25.77
CA ASP A 202 -1.60 7.07 -26.50
C ASP A 202 -2.69 6.06 -26.89
N SER A 203 -2.29 4.80 -27.15
CA SER A 203 -3.22 3.76 -27.59
C SER A 203 -4.09 3.25 -26.45
N ALA A 204 -3.50 3.10 -25.27
CA ALA A 204 -4.20 2.69 -24.07
C ALA A 204 -4.79 3.86 -23.27
N ALA A 205 -4.50 5.10 -23.68
CA ALA A 205 -4.79 6.32 -22.91
C ALA A 205 -4.32 6.20 -21.46
N ARG A 206 -3.09 5.72 -21.25
CA ARG A 206 -2.52 5.50 -19.91
C ARG A 206 -1.17 6.16 -19.72
N ILE A 207 -0.92 6.60 -18.50
CA ILE A 207 0.39 7.05 -18.02
C ILE A 207 0.98 5.99 -17.13
N THR A 208 2.22 5.61 -17.41
CA THR A 208 3.00 4.70 -16.58
C THR A 208 4.25 5.41 -16.08
N PHE A 209 4.55 5.26 -14.80
CA PHE A 209 5.82 5.73 -14.25
C PHE A 209 6.92 4.77 -14.66
N ARG A 210 8.05 5.30 -15.15
CA ARG A 210 9.15 4.44 -15.60
C ARG A 210 9.73 3.60 -14.46
N HIS A 211 9.63 4.09 -13.24
CA HIS A 211 10.06 3.39 -12.03
C HIS A 211 9.07 3.61 -10.89
N PRO A 212 8.69 2.58 -10.10
CA PRO A 212 7.73 2.73 -9.00
C PRO A 212 8.10 3.84 -8.01
N LEU A 213 9.39 3.94 -7.65
CA LEU A 213 9.90 4.96 -6.73
C LEU A 213 9.69 6.42 -7.19
N ILE A 214 9.45 6.69 -8.48
CA ILE A 214 9.14 8.04 -8.95
C ILE A 214 7.85 8.55 -8.31
N ARG A 215 6.83 7.68 -8.20
CA ARG A 215 5.57 8.01 -7.49
C ARG A 215 5.86 8.42 -6.05
N SER A 216 6.63 7.61 -5.34
CA SER A 216 7.02 7.88 -3.96
C SER A 216 7.79 9.20 -3.82
N THR A 217 8.72 9.51 -4.74
CA THR A 217 9.47 10.77 -4.69
C THR A 217 8.56 11.98 -4.94
N ILE A 218 7.63 11.90 -5.89
CA ILE A 218 6.66 12.99 -6.14
C ILE A 218 5.83 13.25 -4.88
N VAL A 219 5.31 12.19 -4.25
CA VAL A 219 4.51 12.34 -3.02
C VAL A 219 5.35 12.89 -1.87
N ALA A 220 6.60 12.43 -1.71
CA ALA A 220 7.52 12.91 -0.67
C ALA A 220 7.93 14.38 -0.84
N MET A 221 8.03 14.88 -2.08
CA MET A 221 8.33 16.28 -2.38
C MET A 221 7.11 17.20 -2.25
N SER A 222 5.90 16.64 -2.13
CA SER A 222 4.66 17.40 -2.09
C SER A 222 4.30 17.81 -0.68
N THR A 223 3.83 19.04 -0.51
CA THR A 223 3.28 19.55 0.74
C THR A 223 2.00 18.80 1.12
N HIS A 224 1.58 18.93 2.39
CA HIS A 224 0.30 18.36 2.83
C HIS A 224 -0.89 18.94 2.04
N GLU A 225 -0.87 20.25 1.76
CA GLU A 225 -1.94 20.92 1.01
C GLU A 225 -2.04 20.45 -0.44
N GLU A 226 -0.90 20.28 -1.14
CA GLU A 226 -0.87 19.75 -2.50
C GLU A 226 -1.41 18.32 -2.56
N ARG A 227 -1.03 17.46 -1.60
CA ARG A 227 -1.54 16.09 -1.52
C ARG A 227 -3.04 16.04 -1.26
N ARG A 228 -3.52 16.87 -0.34
CA ARG A 228 -4.94 17.03 -0.06
C ARG A 228 -5.72 17.49 -1.29
N HIS A 229 -5.22 18.51 -1.99
CA HIS A 229 -5.87 19.01 -3.19
C HIS A 229 -5.96 17.94 -4.27
N ALA A 230 -4.87 17.19 -4.51
CA ALA A 230 -4.86 16.08 -5.47
C ALA A 230 -5.90 15.00 -5.12
N HIS A 231 -6.08 14.67 -3.84
CA HIS A 231 -7.12 13.74 -3.40
C HIS A 231 -8.54 14.27 -3.61
N LEU A 232 -8.81 15.54 -3.31
CA LEU A 232 -10.14 16.13 -3.56
C LEU A 232 -10.49 16.10 -5.04
N VAL A 233 -9.54 16.51 -5.87
CA VAL A 233 -9.69 16.52 -7.32
C VAL A 233 -9.96 15.10 -7.86
N LEU A 234 -9.25 14.07 -7.35
CA LEU A 234 -9.51 12.68 -7.73
C LEU A 234 -10.90 12.24 -7.27
N ALA A 235 -11.30 12.55 -6.03
CA ALA A 235 -12.63 12.24 -5.53
C ALA A 235 -13.75 12.86 -6.38
N ASP A 236 -13.55 14.10 -6.85
CA ASP A 236 -14.50 14.79 -7.72
C ASP A 236 -14.57 14.17 -9.12
N SER A 237 -13.51 13.54 -9.61
CA SER A 237 -13.51 12.87 -10.92
C SER A 237 -14.14 11.46 -10.91
N LEU A 238 -14.18 10.80 -9.75
CA LEU A 238 -14.51 9.37 -9.60
C LEU A 238 -16.00 9.08 -9.39
N HIS A 239 -16.88 9.76 -10.11
CA HIS A 239 -18.34 9.56 -10.00
C HIS A 239 -18.82 8.12 -10.26
N GLY A 240 -18.07 7.35 -11.06
CA GLY A 240 -18.38 5.95 -11.39
C GLY A 240 -17.83 4.92 -10.41
N ASP A 241 -17.01 5.33 -9.44
CA ASP A 241 -16.36 4.43 -8.48
C ASP A 241 -16.46 4.99 -7.06
N PRO A 242 -17.59 4.73 -6.37
CA PRO A 242 -17.83 5.28 -5.04
C PRO A 242 -16.89 4.70 -3.97
N ASP A 243 -16.27 3.55 -4.22
CA ASP A 243 -15.30 2.96 -3.28
C ASP A 243 -13.99 3.76 -3.33
N ARG A 244 -13.44 3.98 -4.52
CA ARG A 244 -12.22 4.81 -4.68
C ARG A 244 -12.46 6.27 -4.29
N GLN A 245 -13.63 6.82 -4.60
CA GLN A 245 -14.00 8.16 -4.17
C GLN A 245 -13.96 8.31 -2.65
N ALA A 246 -14.54 7.37 -1.90
CA ALA A 246 -14.54 7.39 -0.43
C ALA A 246 -13.11 7.39 0.14
N TRP A 247 -12.21 6.58 -0.44
CA TRP A 247 -10.80 6.54 -0.04
C TRP A 247 -10.08 7.87 -0.26
N HIS A 248 -10.31 8.52 -1.40
CA HIS A 248 -9.70 9.83 -1.66
C HIS A 248 -10.26 10.93 -0.75
N LEU A 249 -11.56 10.94 -0.48
CA LEU A 249 -12.15 11.87 0.51
C LEU A 249 -11.56 11.65 1.90
N ALA A 250 -11.41 10.39 2.32
CA ALA A 250 -10.80 10.02 3.59
C ALA A 250 -9.31 10.43 3.66
N ALA A 251 -8.58 10.39 2.55
CA ALA A 251 -7.19 10.84 2.47
C ALA A 251 -7.05 12.38 2.45
N ALA A 252 -8.09 13.10 1.99
CA ALA A 252 -8.15 14.56 1.99
C ALA A 252 -8.64 15.17 3.32
N ALA A 253 -9.10 14.36 4.26
CA ALA A 253 -9.60 14.82 5.55
C ALA A 253 -8.47 15.41 6.41
N VAL A 254 -8.70 16.60 6.97
CA VAL A 254 -7.71 17.33 7.82
C VAL A 254 -7.78 16.87 9.29
N GLY A 255 -8.85 16.20 9.67
CA GLY A 255 -9.11 15.69 11.02
C GLY A 255 -10.32 14.76 11.00
N PRO A 256 -11.00 14.59 12.15
CA PRO A 256 -12.24 13.81 12.21
C PRO A 256 -13.28 14.34 11.20
N ASP A 257 -13.82 13.42 10.40
CA ASP A 257 -14.83 13.66 9.36
C ASP A 257 -15.79 12.47 9.33
N GLU A 258 -16.97 12.66 9.93
CA GLU A 258 -17.97 11.59 10.02
C GLU A 258 -18.56 11.22 8.66
N ALA A 259 -18.62 12.17 7.71
CA ALA A 259 -19.14 11.88 6.38
C ALA A 259 -18.19 10.94 5.63
N ALA A 260 -16.89 11.21 5.69
CA ALA A 260 -15.87 10.31 5.14
C ALA A 260 -15.85 8.95 5.86
N ALA A 261 -16.00 8.93 7.20
CA ALA A 261 -16.07 7.69 7.98
C ALA A 261 -17.27 6.82 7.56
N VAL A 262 -18.46 7.42 7.36
CA VAL A 262 -19.66 6.69 6.90
C VAL A 262 -19.50 6.16 5.47
N LEU A 263 -18.80 6.89 4.59
CA LEU A 263 -18.50 6.39 3.25
C LEU A 263 -17.59 5.16 3.32
N LEU A 264 -16.54 5.18 4.15
CA LEU A 264 -15.66 4.04 4.36
C LEU A 264 -16.37 2.85 5.02
N ASP A 265 -17.33 3.06 5.94
CA ASP A 265 -18.17 1.98 6.47
C ASP A 265 -18.92 1.25 5.35
N ARG A 266 -19.41 1.98 4.33
CA ARG A 266 -20.06 1.38 3.16
C ARG A 266 -19.07 0.65 2.26
N VAL A 267 -17.86 1.18 2.11
CA VAL A 267 -16.77 0.48 1.40
C VAL A 267 -16.49 -0.85 2.09
N ALA A 268 -16.32 -0.87 3.41
CA ALA A 268 -16.07 -2.09 4.16
C ALA A 268 -17.11 -3.17 3.89
N ARG A 269 -18.40 -2.80 3.94
CA ARG A 269 -19.51 -3.73 3.63
C ARG A 269 -19.45 -4.27 2.19
N ARG A 270 -19.23 -3.40 1.20
CA ARG A 270 -19.13 -3.81 -0.22
C ARG A 270 -17.92 -4.71 -0.48
N THR A 271 -16.79 -4.40 0.15
CA THR A 271 -15.55 -5.16 0.04
C THR A 271 -15.69 -6.53 0.72
N MET A 272 -16.35 -6.59 1.88
CA MET A 272 -16.68 -7.85 2.57
C MET A 272 -17.60 -8.74 1.73
N LEU A 273 -18.62 -8.18 1.08
CA LEU A 273 -19.51 -8.92 0.16
C LEU A 273 -18.78 -9.52 -1.05
N ARG A 274 -17.61 -8.97 -1.42
CA ARG A 274 -16.73 -9.51 -2.47
C ARG A 274 -15.72 -10.53 -1.94
N GLY A 275 -15.74 -10.83 -0.63
CA GLY A 275 -14.85 -11.80 0.02
C GLY A 275 -13.49 -11.23 0.45
N ASP A 276 -13.30 -9.91 0.42
CA ASP A 276 -12.05 -9.26 0.85
C ASP A 276 -12.17 -8.74 2.29
N GLY A 277 -12.02 -9.65 3.26
CA GLY A 277 -12.08 -9.31 4.69
C GLY A 277 -10.98 -8.33 5.12
N LEU A 278 -9.78 -8.42 4.53
CA LEU A 278 -8.66 -7.55 4.88
C LEU A 278 -8.86 -6.11 4.39
N GLY A 279 -9.39 -5.95 3.18
CA GLY A 279 -9.81 -4.65 2.66
C GLY A 279 -10.94 -4.04 3.51
N ALA A 280 -11.88 -4.86 3.99
CA ALA A 280 -12.95 -4.41 4.88
C ALA A 280 -12.42 -3.92 6.25
N VAL A 281 -11.52 -4.69 6.89
CA VAL A 281 -10.83 -4.27 8.12
C VAL A 281 -10.10 -2.95 7.91
N SER A 282 -9.38 -2.79 6.79
CA SER A 282 -8.64 -1.57 6.48
C SER A 282 -9.57 -0.35 6.36
N ALA A 283 -10.69 -0.51 5.67
CA ALA A 283 -11.71 0.54 5.56
C ALA A 283 -12.30 0.92 6.93
N LEU A 284 -12.62 -0.05 7.79
CA LEU A 284 -13.18 0.19 9.12
C LEU A 284 -12.17 0.87 10.07
N VAL A 285 -10.90 0.46 10.03
CA VAL A 285 -9.84 1.11 10.81
C VAL A 285 -9.69 2.56 10.40
N ARG A 286 -9.65 2.84 9.08
CA ARG A 286 -9.59 4.23 8.60
C ARG A 286 -10.85 5.02 8.94
N ALA A 287 -12.04 4.41 8.87
CA ALA A 287 -13.29 5.03 9.30
C ALA A 287 -13.27 5.37 10.80
N ALA A 288 -12.67 4.51 11.62
CA ALA A 288 -12.51 4.74 13.06
C ALA A 288 -11.56 5.92 13.37
N GLU A 289 -10.51 6.11 12.56
CA GLU A 289 -9.62 7.27 12.67
C GLU A 289 -10.33 8.59 12.36
N LEU A 290 -11.25 8.58 11.39
CA LEU A 290 -12.02 9.75 10.98
C LEU A 290 -13.29 9.96 11.81
N SER A 291 -13.60 9.07 12.74
CA SER A 291 -14.81 9.16 13.56
C SER A 291 -14.80 10.40 14.46
N THR A 292 -15.90 11.14 14.48
CA THR A 292 -16.06 12.33 15.33
C THR A 292 -16.45 11.98 16.76
N THR A 293 -17.03 10.79 16.96
CA THR A 293 -17.48 10.30 18.27
C THR A 293 -16.68 9.10 18.74
N THR A 294 -16.46 9.03 20.06
CA THR A 294 -15.84 7.88 20.73
C THR A 294 -16.62 6.58 20.52
N ALA A 295 -17.96 6.65 20.58
CA ALA A 295 -18.84 5.53 20.32
C ALA A 295 -18.73 5.03 18.86
N GLY A 296 -18.72 5.92 17.88
CA GLY A 296 -18.54 5.58 16.47
C GLY A 296 -17.17 4.94 16.19
N ARG A 297 -16.11 5.49 16.78
CA ARG A 297 -14.76 4.92 16.74
C ARG A 297 -14.72 3.51 17.32
N GLY A 298 -15.26 3.34 18.53
CA GLY A 298 -15.27 2.05 19.22
C GLY A 298 -16.05 0.98 18.46
N ARG A 299 -17.22 1.32 17.90
CA ARG A 299 -18.03 0.42 17.08
C ARG A 299 -17.27 -0.08 15.85
N ARG A 300 -16.65 0.82 15.08
CA ARG A 300 -15.90 0.49 13.86
C ARG A 300 -14.67 -0.37 14.14
N LEU A 301 -13.94 -0.09 15.22
CA LEU A 301 -12.80 -0.91 15.65
C LEU A 301 -13.25 -2.31 16.12
N ALA A 302 -14.40 -2.41 16.80
CA ALA A 302 -14.95 -3.69 17.22
C ALA A 302 -15.39 -4.55 16.02
N GLU A 303 -16.02 -3.92 15.01
CA GLU A 303 -16.39 -4.58 13.75
C GLU A 303 -15.15 -5.03 12.98
N ALA A 304 -14.11 -4.18 12.90
CA ALA A 304 -12.83 -4.53 12.29
C ALA A 304 -12.16 -5.72 13.01
N ALA A 305 -12.18 -5.74 14.35
CA ALA A 305 -11.66 -6.84 15.14
C ALA A 305 -12.43 -8.15 14.90
N TYR A 306 -13.76 -8.08 14.77
CA TYR A 306 -14.58 -9.24 14.47
C TYR A 306 -14.23 -9.84 13.11
N ILE A 307 -14.23 -9.03 12.04
CA ILE A 307 -13.91 -9.49 10.68
C ILE A 307 -12.49 -10.06 10.62
N GLY A 308 -11.53 -9.40 11.27
CA GLY A 308 -10.14 -9.86 11.33
C GLY A 308 -9.98 -11.20 12.05
N ALA A 309 -10.69 -11.38 13.18
CA ALA A 309 -10.64 -12.62 13.96
C ALA A 309 -11.31 -13.80 13.24
N GLU A 310 -12.43 -13.56 12.56
CA GLU A 310 -13.15 -14.58 11.78
C GLU A 310 -12.34 -15.01 10.54
N SER A 311 -11.71 -14.07 9.85
CA SER A 311 -10.93 -14.34 8.64
C SER A 311 -9.58 -15.03 8.92
N GLY A 312 -9.23 -15.28 10.19
CA GLY A 312 -7.96 -15.89 10.61
C GLY A 312 -6.71 -15.07 10.24
N GLY A 313 -6.88 -13.76 10.01
CA GLY A 313 -5.90 -12.93 9.32
C GLY A 313 -5.03 -12.09 10.26
N ASN A 314 -3.83 -12.55 10.59
CA ASN A 314 -2.76 -11.70 11.12
C ASN A 314 -1.92 -11.14 9.96
N VAL A 315 -2.23 -9.92 9.51
CA VAL A 315 -1.52 -9.29 8.36
C VAL A 315 -0.49 -8.25 8.81
N SER A 316 -0.72 -7.61 9.96
CA SER A 316 0.15 -6.60 10.58
C SER A 316 -0.29 -6.34 12.03
N GLU A 317 0.61 -5.83 12.89
CA GLU A 317 0.32 -5.41 14.28
C GLU A 317 -0.82 -4.38 14.39
N ILE A 318 -1.06 -3.57 13.35
CA ILE A 318 -2.11 -2.52 13.35
C ILE A 318 -3.49 -3.08 13.00
N THR A 319 -3.53 -4.16 12.23
CA THR A 319 -4.76 -4.89 11.87
C THR A 319 -4.95 -6.13 12.73
N ASP A 320 -4.12 -6.30 13.77
CA ASP A 320 -4.21 -7.39 14.72
C ASP A 320 -5.56 -7.32 15.46
N PRO A 321 -6.39 -8.37 15.40
CA PRO A 321 -7.72 -8.33 16.00
C PRO A 321 -7.71 -8.08 17.51
N GLU A 322 -6.71 -8.57 18.25
CA GLU A 322 -6.59 -8.33 19.70
C GLU A 322 -6.30 -6.86 20.00
N SER A 323 -5.36 -6.26 19.28
CA SER A 323 -5.04 -4.83 19.36
C SER A 323 -6.25 -3.96 19.01
N LEU A 324 -6.96 -4.28 17.92
CA LEU A 324 -8.15 -3.55 17.50
C LEU A 324 -9.26 -3.61 18.56
N LEU A 325 -9.51 -4.80 19.13
CA LEU A 325 -10.48 -4.97 20.21
C LEU A 325 -10.07 -4.21 21.48
N ALA A 326 -8.79 -4.22 21.83
CA ALA A 326 -8.28 -3.44 22.96
C ALA A 326 -8.45 -1.93 22.75
N GLN A 327 -8.20 -1.43 21.53
CA GLN A 327 -8.44 -0.04 21.17
C GLN A 327 -9.94 0.31 21.19
N ALA A 328 -10.81 -0.58 20.71
CA ALA A 328 -12.26 -0.41 20.76
C ALA A 328 -12.76 -0.24 22.20
N ARG A 329 -12.25 -1.04 23.15
CA ARG A 329 -12.60 -0.96 24.58
C ARG A 329 -12.11 0.34 25.23
N ARG A 330 -10.95 0.86 24.83
CA ARG A 330 -10.44 2.16 25.32
C ARG A 330 -11.25 3.34 24.78
N ALA A 331 -11.79 3.22 23.58
CA ALA A 331 -12.55 4.29 22.94
C ALA A 331 -13.89 4.58 23.66
N GLY A 332 -14.51 3.61 24.33
CA GLY A 332 -15.75 3.84 25.10
C GLY A 332 -16.17 2.67 25.98
N THR A 333 -16.94 2.96 27.02
CA THR A 333 -17.55 1.94 27.89
C THR A 333 -18.64 1.16 27.16
N ASP A 334 -19.41 1.83 26.30
CA ASP A 334 -20.52 1.21 25.55
C ASP A 334 -20.03 0.31 24.40
N SER A 335 -18.84 0.59 23.83
CA SER A 335 -18.24 -0.26 22.79
C SER A 335 -17.75 -1.60 23.33
N SER A 336 -17.40 -1.66 24.63
CA SER A 336 -17.03 -2.91 25.31
C SER A 336 -18.21 -3.87 25.47
N GLY A 337 -19.45 -3.37 25.39
CA GLY A 337 -20.69 -4.15 25.35
C GLY A 337 -21.31 -4.30 23.96
N SER A 338 -20.63 -3.83 22.90
CA SER A 338 -21.14 -3.99 21.53
C SER A 338 -21.09 -5.44 21.08
N LEU A 339 -22.08 -5.87 20.29
CA LEU A 339 -22.16 -7.25 19.77
C LEU A 339 -20.93 -7.63 18.94
N HIS A 340 -20.38 -6.71 18.13
CA HIS A 340 -19.13 -6.96 17.40
C HIS A 340 -17.94 -7.19 18.34
N ALA A 341 -17.83 -6.44 19.44
CA ALA A 341 -16.74 -6.64 20.41
C ALA A 341 -16.87 -8.00 21.12
N ALA A 342 -18.10 -8.43 21.39
CA ALA A 342 -18.38 -9.75 21.93
C ALA A 342 -18.02 -10.86 20.93
N ASN A 343 -18.47 -10.76 19.68
CA ASN A 343 -18.11 -11.69 18.60
C ASN A 343 -16.60 -11.79 18.39
N ALA A 344 -15.90 -10.65 18.30
CA ALA A 344 -14.44 -10.61 18.16
C ALA A 344 -13.75 -11.35 19.31
N ALA A 345 -14.16 -11.09 20.56
CA ALA A 345 -13.63 -11.77 21.73
C ALA A 345 -13.89 -13.29 21.68
N THR A 346 -15.09 -13.70 21.26
CA THR A 346 -15.47 -15.10 21.08
C THR A 346 -14.58 -15.82 20.08
N PHE A 347 -14.36 -15.25 18.88
CA PHE A 347 -13.47 -15.87 17.88
C PHE A 347 -12.02 -15.94 18.35
N LEU A 348 -11.52 -14.91 19.01
CA LEU A 348 -10.19 -14.92 19.62
C LEU A 348 -10.05 -16.02 20.68
N MET A 349 -11.05 -16.19 21.56
CA MET A 349 -11.05 -17.25 22.58
C MET A 349 -11.09 -18.65 21.97
N LEU A 350 -11.90 -18.84 20.92
CA LEU A 350 -11.99 -20.11 20.19
C LEU A 350 -10.65 -20.47 19.54
N ASN A 351 -10.00 -19.50 18.89
CA ASN A 351 -8.75 -19.72 18.16
C ASN A 351 -7.52 -19.85 19.08
N ALA A 352 -7.52 -19.23 20.26
CA ALA A 352 -6.40 -19.28 21.19
C ALA A 352 -6.41 -20.57 22.03
N ASN A 353 -7.46 -20.75 22.85
CA ASN A 353 -7.49 -21.78 23.90
C ASN A 353 -8.68 -22.74 23.79
N GLY A 354 -9.63 -22.49 22.87
CA GLY A 354 -10.81 -23.34 22.68
C GLY A 354 -11.81 -23.32 23.83
N ASP A 355 -11.83 -22.25 24.65
CA ASP A 355 -12.76 -22.12 25.79
C ASP A 355 -14.18 -21.75 25.32
N ILE A 356 -14.91 -22.77 24.85
CA ILE A 356 -16.27 -22.64 24.31
C ILE A 356 -17.27 -22.14 25.37
N ASP A 357 -17.17 -22.62 26.62
CA ASP A 357 -18.12 -22.26 27.68
C ASP A 357 -18.04 -20.77 28.04
N THR A 358 -16.81 -20.22 28.13
CA THR A 358 -16.62 -18.79 28.42
C THR A 358 -17.04 -17.94 27.23
N ALA A 359 -16.70 -18.34 26.00
CA ALA A 359 -17.09 -17.64 24.79
C ALA A 359 -18.62 -17.62 24.60
N HIS A 360 -19.30 -18.73 24.92
CA HIS A 360 -20.75 -18.84 24.88
C HIS A 360 -21.44 -17.95 25.92
N ARG A 361 -21.02 -18.00 27.19
CA ARG A 361 -21.57 -17.13 28.24
C ARG A 361 -21.40 -15.65 27.92
N LEU A 362 -20.23 -15.26 27.41
CA LEU A 362 -19.93 -13.90 27.01
C LEU A 362 -20.89 -13.42 25.91
N LEU A 363 -21.09 -14.23 24.87
CA LEU A 363 -21.93 -13.88 23.75
C LEU A 363 -23.42 -13.84 24.11
N VAL A 364 -23.90 -14.79 24.93
CA VAL A 364 -25.26 -14.78 25.49
C VAL A 364 -25.50 -13.51 26.29
N GLY A 365 -24.57 -13.15 27.19
CA GLY A 365 -24.67 -11.93 27.98
C GLY A 365 -24.74 -10.67 27.12
N ALA A 366 -23.95 -10.60 26.05
CA ALA A 366 -23.99 -9.48 25.11
C ALA A 366 -25.34 -9.37 24.37
N ILE A 367 -25.89 -10.49 23.88
CA ILE A 367 -27.21 -10.53 23.22
C ILE A 367 -28.36 -10.21 24.19
N GLU A 368 -28.21 -10.50 25.48
CA GLU A 368 -29.25 -10.19 26.48
C GLU A 368 -29.21 -8.72 26.95
N THR A 369 -28.08 -8.04 26.81
CA THR A 369 -27.87 -6.68 27.37
C THR A 369 -27.81 -5.57 26.34
N ALA A 370 -27.50 -5.87 25.07
CA ALA A 370 -27.40 -4.88 24.01
C ALA A 370 -28.77 -4.33 23.57
N ASP A 371 -28.81 -3.04 23.21
CA ASP A 371 -30.03 -2.33 22.81
C ASP A 371 -30.30 -2.46 21.30
N HIS A 372 -30.66 -3.68 20.86
CA HIS A 372 -31.00 -3.99 19.46
C HIS A 372 -32.50 -4.27 19.26
N GLY A 373 -33.30 -4.30 20.34
CA GLY A 373 -34.75 -4.57 20.27
C GLY A 373 -35.13 -5.91 19.63
N TYR A 374 -34.19 -6.86 19.56
CA TYR A 374 -34.29 -8.10 18.78
C TYR A 374 -34.71 -7.89 17.31
N ARG A 375 -34.22 -6.82 16.69
CA ARG A 375 -34.54 -6.52 15.31
C ARG A 375 -33.82 -7.47 14.34
N ALA A 376 -34.56 -8.15 13.48
CA ALA A 376 -33.99 -9.08 12.49
C ALA A 376 -33.19 -8.39 11.36
N ASP A 377 -33.32 -7.06 11.22
CA ASP A 377 -32.51 -6.24 10.30
C ASP A 377 -31.22 -5.68 10.94
N ASP A 378 -30.98 -5.94 12.23
CA ASP A 378 -29.74 -5.59 12.90
C ASP A 378 -28.65 -6.63 12.55
N THR A 379 -27.72 -6.21 11.69
CA THR A 379 -26.64 -7.08 11.20
C THR A 379 -25.76 -7.62 12.34
N ALA A 380 -25.46 -6.80 13.36
CA ALA A 380 -24.59 -7.21 14.46
C ALA A 380 -25.26 -8.28 15.33
N LEU A 381 -26.58 -8.17 15.52
CA LEU A 381 -27.37 -9.20 16.20
C LEU A 381 -27.40 -10.50 15.39
N ILE A 382 -27.66 -10.42 14.09
CA ILE A 382 -27.72 -11.61 13.25
C ILE A 382 -26.35 -12.32 13.21
N GLU A 383 -25.23 -11.61 13.12
CA GLU A 383 -23.89 -12.19 13.21
C GLU A 383 -23.61 -12.83 14.57
N ALA A 384 -24.02 -12.17 15.67
CA ALA A 384 -23.94 -12.74 17.01
C ALA A 384 -24.79 -14.01 17.17
N MET A 385 -25.98 -14.05 16.56
CA MET A 385 -26.83 -15.24 16.55
C MET A 385 -26.21 -16.40 15.76
N HIS A 386 -25.58 -16.14 14.61
CA HIS A 386 -24.85 -17.17 13.87
C HIS A 386 -23.65 -17.69 14.67
N THR A 387 -22.90 -16.81 15.32
CA THR A 387 -21.76 -17.19 16.15
C THR A 387 -22.22 -18.01 17.36
N LEU A 388 -23.33 -17.64 18.00
CA LEU A 388 -23.91 -18.41 19.11
C LEU A 388 -24.42 -19.79 18.66
N LEU A 389 -24.98 -19.89 17.46
CA LEU A 389 -25.36 -21.17 16.85
C LEU A 389 -24.14 -22.07 16.66
N LEU A 390 -23.04 -21.53 16.10
CA LEU A 390 -21.79 -22.29 15.93
C LEU A 390 -21.20 -22.74 17.26
N LEU A 391 -21.16 -21.88 18.28
CA LEU A 391 -20.73 -22.26 19.63
C LEU A 391 -21.58 -23.39 20.22
N SER A 392 -22.90 -23.30 20.05
CA SER A 392 -23.84 -24.31 20.54
C SER A 392 -23.64 -25.65 19.85
N TRP A 393 -23.29 -25.62 18.56
CA TRP A 393 -22.90 -26.81 17.81
C TRP A 393 -21.56 -27.37 18.29
N TYR A 394 -20.51 -26.55 18.42
CA TYR A 394 -19.19 -26.98 18.88
C TYR A 394 -19.22 -27.57 20.29
N ALA A 395 -20.04 -27.02 21.19
CA ALA A 395 -20.22 -27.52 22.55
C ALA A 395 -20.85 -28.93 22.61
N CYS A 396 -21.48 -29.40 21.52
CA CYS A 396 -22.10 -30.74 21.41
C CYS A 396 -23.02 -31.13 22.57
N THR A 397 -23.68 -30.16 23.22
CA THR A 397 -24.52 -30.40 24.40
C THR A 397 -25.84 -29.62 24.32
N PRO A 398 -26.98 -30.24 24.69
CA PRO A 398 -28.29 -29.58 24.60
C PRO A 398 -28.40 -28.28 25.41
N ALA A 399 -27.66 -28.15 26.51
CA ALA A 399 -27.71 -26.98 27.39
C ALA A 399 -27.30 -25.67 26.69
N HIS A 400 -26.40 -25.74 25.70
CA HIS A 400 -25.92 -24.56 24.98
C HIS A 400 -26.93 -24.03 23.95
N TRP A 401 -27.89 -24.85 23.52
CA TRP A 401 -28.89 -24.46 22.52
C TRP A 401 -30.05 -23.63 23.10
N GLU A 402 -30.40 -23.77 24.38
CA GLU A 402 -31.54 -23.06 24.97
C GLU A 402 -31.38 -21.52 24.92
N PRO A 403 -30.21 -20.93 25.27
CA PRO A 403 -30.00 -19.50 25.11
C PRO A 403 -30.16 -19.01 23.66
N PHE A 404 -29.69 -19.80 22.68
CA PHE A 404 -29.88 -19.50 21.26
C PHE A 404 -31.38 -19.48 20.90
N TYR A 405 -32.15 -20.53 21.21
CA TYR A 405 -33.57 -20.58 20.89
C TYR A 405 -34.40 -19.52 21.63
N ARG A 406 -33.98 -19.13 22.84
CA ARG A 406 -34.60 -18.01 23.57
C ARG A 406 -34.44 -16.69 22.83
N ALA A 407 -33.24 -16.38 22.36
CA ALA A 407 -32.97 -15.16 21.60
C ALA A 407 -33.64 -15.21 20.21
N PHE A 408 -33.56 -16.36 19.52
CA PHE A 408 -34.15 -16.58 18.21
C PHE A 408 -35.67 -16.32 18.19
N ARG A 409 -36.41 -16.79 19.22
CA ARG A 409 -37.86 -16.56 19.35
C ARG A 409 -38.26 -15.09 19.53
N LYS A 410 -37.33 -14.22 19.92
CA LYS A 410 -37.59 -12.79 20.12
C LYS A 410 -37.35 -11.97 18.85
N LEU A 411 -36.74 -12.54 17.80
CA LEU A 411 -36.43 -11.82 16.57
C LEU A 411 -37.70 -11.29 15.89
N THR A 412 -37.70 -10.00 15.57
CA THR A 412 -38.80 -9.31 14.88
C THR A 412 -38.27 -8.36 13.80
N PRO A 413 -38.81 -8.35 12.56
CA PRO A 413 -39.74 -9.32 11.99
C PRO A 413 -39.12 -10.72 11.87
N GLU A 414 -39.69 -11.61 11.06
CA GLU A 414 -39.20 -12.98 10.93
C GLU A 414 -37.67 -13.06 10.71
N PRO A 415 -37.00 -14.07 11.31
CA PRO A 415 -35.55 -14.21 11.21
C PRO A 415 -35.11 -14.45 9.75
N PRO A 416 -33.88 -14.04 9.37
CA PRO A 416 -33.37 -14.28 8.03
C PRO A 416 -33.38 -15.77 7.66
N ASP A 417 -33.70 -16.07 6.40
CA ASP A 417 -33.91 -17.45 5.91
C ASP A 417 -32.75 -18.39 6.25
N ILE A 418 -31.51 -17.93 6.10
CA ILE A 418 -30.30 -18.72 6.42
C ILE A 418 -30.25 -19.07 7.91
N LEU A 419 -30.49 -18.09 8.79
CA LEU A 419 -30.47 -18.31 10.24
C LEU A 419 -31.64 -19.22 10.67
N ALA A 420 -32.81 -19.05 10.04
CA ALA A 420 -33.98 -19.87 10.29
C ALA A 420 -33.75 -21.33 9.86
N LEU A 421 -33.16 -21.56 8.69
CA LEU A 421 -32.81 -22.88 8.20
C LEU A 421 -31.72 -23.53 9.06
N ALA A 422 -30.67 -22.78 9.39
CA ALA A 422 -29.57 -23.26 10.24
C ALA A 422 -30.08 -23.65 11.64
N SER A 423 -31.02 -22.89 12.21
CA SER A 423 -31.62 -23.21 13.52
C SER A 423 -32.31 -24.58 13.56
N LYS A 424 -32.85 -25.04 12.42
CA LYS A 424 -33.53 -26.34 12.30
C LYS A 424 -32.53 -27.47 12.07
N THR A 425 -31.45 -27.21 11.34
CA THR A 425 -30.57 -28.25 10.80
C THR A 425 -29.31 -28.48 11.61
N PHE A 426 -28.73 -27.47 12.27
CA PHE A 426 -27.45 -27.62 12.96
C PHE A 426 -27.55 -28.35 14.30
N ALA A 427 -28.71 -28.32 14.96
CA ALA A 427 -28.91 -29.01 16.24
C ALA A 427 -29.08 -30.54 16.10
N ASP A 428 -29.69 -31.01 15.00
CA ASP A 428 -29.84 -32.44 14.69
C ASP A 428 -29.78 -32.67 13.17
N PRO A 429 -28.59 -32.54 12.55
CA PRO A 429 -28.45 -32.60 11.09
C PRO A 429 -28.84 -33.96 10.51
N LEU A 430 -28.70 -35.04 11.29
CA LEU A 430 -29.04 -36.40 10.86
C LEU A 430 -30.54 -36.60 10.69
N ARG A 431 -31.37 -35.97 11.52
CA ARG A 431 -32.84 -36.12 11.45
C ARG A 431 -33.52 -34.97 10.71
N ALA A 432 -33.00 -33.75 10.83
CA ALA A 432 -33.62 -32.57 10.26
C ALA A 432 -33.22 -32.30 8.80
N GLY A 433 -32.09 -32.84 8.33
CA GLY A 433 -31.54 -32.54 7.01
C GLY A 433 -32.47 -32.86 5.84
N ALA A 434 -33.08 -34.06 5.83
CA ALA A 434 -33.97 -34.49 4.74
C ALA A 434 -35.25 -33.64 4.64
N ALA A 435 -35.77 -33.17 5.77
CA ALA A 435 -36.96 -32.33 5.81
C ALA A 435 -36.67 -30.87 5.39
N ALA A 436 -35.43 -30.42 5.57
CA ALA A 436 -34.99 -29.05 5.25
C ALA A 436 -34.50 -28.89 3.79
N ALA A 437 -34.20 -29.99 3.09
CA ALA A 437 -33.66 -29.96 1.73
C ALA A 437 -34.49 -29.14 0.72
N PRO A 438 -35.85 -29.23 0.69
CA PRO A 438 -36.65 -28.43 -0.25
C PRO A 438 -36.67 -26.93 0.06
N GLU A 439 -36.36 -26.53 1.29
CA GLU A 439 -36.22 -25.13 1.69
C GLU A 439 -34.86 -24.59 1.23
N LEU A 440 -33.79 -25.39 1.36
CA LEU A 440 -32.45 -25.06 0.89
C LEU A 440 -32.35 -24.96 -0.65
N GLU A 441 -33.07 -25.79 -1.39
CA GLU A 441 -33.11 -25.74 -2.87
C GLU A 441 -33.86 -24.53 -3.44
N ARG A 442 -34.69 -23.86 -2.62
CA ARG A 442 -35.46 -22.68 -3.03
C ARG A 442 -34.73 -21.36 -2.79
N MET A 443 -33.70 -21.39 -1.96
CA MET A 443 -32.81 -20.25 -1.65
C MET A 443 -31.68 -20.19 -2.66
#